data_AF-A0AA37P5X2-F1
#
_entry.id   AF-A0AA37P5X2-F1
#
_cell.length_a   1.000
_cell.length_b   1.000
_cell.length_c   1.000
_cell.angle_alpha   90.00
_cell.angle_beta   90.00
_cell.angle_gamma   90.00
#
_symmetry.space_group_name_H-M   'P 1'
#
loop_
_entity.id
_entity.type
_entity.pdbx_description
1 polymer ?
#
loop_
_entity_poly.entity_id
_entity_poly.type
_entity_poly.pdbx_seq_one_letter_code
_entity_poly.pdbx_strand_id
1 'polypeptide(L)' 'MTTEAFSRMQPFVLKALTAVKRRHCAAPNYAPDAPVADQIACPKCGGRLNYTVDTKGMTSARCASAGCVKWSLQ' A
#
# COMPACT_ATOMS: atom_id res chain seq x y z
N MET A 1 -29.80 14.85 -22.01
CA MET A 1 -29.32 14.09 -23.19
C MET A 1 -27.89 14.49 -23.47
N THR A 2 -26.92 13.59 -23.29
CA THR A 2 -25.57 13.78 -23.83
C THR A 2 -25.63 13.54 -25.34
N THR A 3 -25.41 14.57 -26.15
CA THR A 3 -25.42 14.47 -27.61
C THR A 3 -24.33 13.50 -28.09
N GLU A 4 -24.51 12.85 -29.24
CA GLU A 4 -23.50 11.95 -29.82
C GLU A 4 -22.11 12.60 -29.93
N ALA A 5 -22.07 13.91 -30.19
CA ALA A 5 -20.85 14.70 -30.21
C ALA A 5 -20.10 14.65 -28.86
N PHE A 6 -20.81 14.68 -27.74
CA PHE A 6 -20.24 14.58 -26.40
C PHE A 6 -19.67 13.19 -26.13
N SER A 7 -20.38 12.14 -26.55
CA SER A 7 -19.93 10.75 -26.42
C SER A 7 -18.66 10.47 -27.24
N ARG A 8 -18.51 11.09 -28.42
CA ARG A 8 -17.29 10.98 -29.24
C ARG A 8 -16.09 11.72 -28.64
N MET A 9 -16.31 12.81 -27.89
CA MET A 9 -15.23 13.58 -27.25
C MET A 9 -14.77 12.97 -25.91
N GLN A 10 -15.65 12.24 -25.23
CA GLN A 10 -15.40 11.64 -23.92
C GLN A 10 -14.06 10.86 -23.78
N PRO A 11 -13.64 9.99 -24.73
CA PRO A 11 -12.37 9.25 -24.59
C PRO A 11 -11.14 10.17 -24.64
N PHE A 12 -11.19 11.27 -25.40
CA PHE A 12 -10.09 12.24 -25.48
C PHE A 12 -10.00 13.06 -24.20
N VAL A 13 -11.15 13.47 -23.66
CA VAL A 13 -11.22 14.17 -22.37
C VAL A 13 -10.68 13.28 -21.25
N LEU A 14 -11.06 12.01 -21.20
CA LEU A 14 -10.53 11.04 -20.23
C LEU A 14 -9.01 10.86 -20.34
N LYS A 15 -8.47 10.77 -21.56
CA LYS A 15 -7.02 10.69 -21.77
C LYS A 15 -6.31 11.96 -21.29
N ALA A 16 -6.83 13.13 -21.61
CA ALA A 16 -6.28 14.41 -21.17
C ALA A 16 -6.28 14.53 -19.63
N LEU A 17 -7.41 14.24 -18.99
CA LEU A 17 -7.53 14.24 -17.53
C LEU A 17 -6.59 13.23 -16.87
N THR A 18 -6.42 12.05 -17.46
CA THR A 18 -5.47 11.04 -16.96
C THR A 18 -4.03 11.52 -17.06
N ALA A 19 -3.66 12.20 -18.15
CA ALA A 19 -2.33 12.77 -18.32
C ALA A 19 -2.05 13.90 -17.32
N VAL A 20 -3.01 14.82 -17.11
CA VAL A 20 -2.90 15.89 -16.11
C VAL A 20 -2.79 15.29 -14.71
N LYS A 21 -3.64 14.32 -14.36
CA LYS A 21 -3.59 13.64 -13.07
C LYS A 21 -2.25 12.95 -12.83
N ARG A 22 -1.69 12.27 -13.82
CA ARG A 22 -0.35 11.66 -13.69
C ARG A 22 0.76 12.70 -13.52
N ARG A 23 0.65 13.88 -14.13
CA ARG A 23 1.69 14.92 -14.09
C ARG A 23 1.65 15.76 -12.81
N HIS A 24 0.46 16.10 -12.33
CA HIS A 24 0.27 17.05 -11.22
C HIS A 24 -0.25 16.43 -9.93
N CYS A 25 -0.77 15.19 -10.01
CA CYS A 25 -1.33 14.46 -8.88
C CYS A 25 -0.78 13.03 -8.86
N ALA A 26 0.49 12.84 -9.24
CA ALA A 26 1.17 11.56 -9.07
C ALA A 26 1.05 11.14 -7.60
N ALA A 27 0.62 9.90 -7.36
CA ALA A 27 0.61 9.38 -6.00
C ALA A 27 2.04 9.40 -5.46
N PRO A 28 2.27 9.88 -4.22
CA PRO A 28 3.59 9.82 -3.63
C PRO A 28 4.05 8.36 -3.53
N ASN A 29 5.34 8.13 -3.78
CA ASN A 29 5.93 6.83 -3.54
C ASN A 29 6.09 6.63 -2.03
N TYR A 30 5.37 5.67 -1.47
CA TYR A 30 5.47 5.33 -0.03
C TYR A 30 6.52 4.25 0.24
N ALA A 31 7.18 3.73 -0.79
CA ALA A 31 8.25 2.77 -0.60
C ALA A 31 9.53 3.49 -0.10
N PRO A 32 10.22 2.92 0.90
CA PRO A 32 11.44 3.51 1.43
C PRO A 32 12.61 3.34 0.43
N ASP A 33 13.58 4.26 0.47
CA ASP A 33 14.76 4.22 -0.40
C ASP A 33 15.69 3.03 -0.08
N ALA A 34 15.63 2.51 1.16
CA ALA A 34 16.37 1.35 1.61
C ALA A 34 15.46 0.43 2.45
N PRO A 35 15.77 -0.87 2.58
CA PRO A 35 15.02 -1.75 3.48
C PRO A 35 15.07 -1.22 4.92
N VAL A 36 13.90 -1.05 5.53
CA VAL A 36 13.75 -0.58 6.92
C VAL A 36 13.30 -1.74 7.78
N ALA A 37 13.95 -1.94 8.93
CA ALA A 37 13.55 -2.93 9.93
C ALA A 37 13.35 -2.24 11.28
N ASP A 38 12.22 -2.53 11.94
CA ASP A 38 11.87 -1.92 13.23
C ASP A 38 10.88 -2.80 14.02
N GLN A 39 10.45 -2.35 15.19
CA GLN A 39 9.61 -3.09 16.12
C GLN A 39 8.37 -2.29 16.52
N ILE A 40 7.22 -2.95 16.58
CA ILE A 40 5.99 -2.39 17.15
C ILE A 40 5.37 -3.35 18.16
N ALA A 41 4.41 -2.84 18.94
CA ALA A 41 3.57 -3.68 19.79
C ALA A 41 2.61 -4.53 18.92
N CYS A 42 2.58 -5.83 19.17
CA CYS A 42 1.67 -6.75 18.51
C CYS A 42 0.24 -6.49 18.99
N PRO A 43 -0.72 -6.16 18.10
CA PRO A 43 -2.07 -5.82 18.51
C PRO A 43 -2.85 -7.02 19.09
N LYS A 44 -2.39 -8.25 18.87
CA LYS A 44 -3.05 -9.47 19.37
C LYS A 44 -2.66 -9.86 20.79
N CYS A 45 -1.39 -9.69 21.16
CA CYS A 45 -0.84 -10.21 22.42
C CYS A 45 0.01 -9.20 23.19
N GLY A 46 0.13 -7.95 22.70
CA GLY A 46 0.92 -6.89 23.35
C GLY A 46 2.44 -7.09 23.32
N GLY A 47 2.93 -8.23 22.83
CA GLY A 47 4.37 -8.50 22.73
C GLY A 47 5.05 -7.79 21.54
N ARG A 48 6.36 -7.98 21.38
CA ARG A 48 7.12 -7.35 20.29
C ARG A 48 6.86 -8.02 18.93
N LEU A 49 6.59 -7.21 17.91
CA LEU A 49 6.47 -7.62 16.52
C LEU A 49 7.56 -6.89 15.71
N ASN A 50 8.50 -7.67 15.20
CA ASN A 50 9.57 -7.16 14.35
C ASN A 50 9.06 -7.17 12.92
N TYR A 51 9.18 -6.04 12.23
CA TYR A 51 8.76 -5.91 10.83
C TYR A 51 9.89 -5.37 9.98
N THR A 52 9.87 -5.74 8.71
CA THR A 52 10.78 -5.25 7.67
C THR A 52 9.95 -4.78 6.49
N VAL A 53 10.22 -3.58 6.00
CA VAL A 53 9.64 -3.01 4.78
C VAL A 53 10.72 -2.98 3.72
N ASP A 54 10.48 -3.62 2.58
CA ASP A 54 11.40 -3.59 1.45
C ASP A 54 11.26 -2.30 0.62
N THR A 55 12.18 -2.08 -0.32
CA THR A 55 12.17 -0.93 -1.23
C THR A 55 11.05 -0.96 -2.27
N LYS A 56 10.25 -2.03 -2.30
CA LYS A 56 9.05 -2.16 -3.12
C LYS A 56 7.78 -1.88 -2.32
N GLY A 57 7.90 -1.55 -1.03
CA GLY A 57 6.79 -1.31 -0.11
C GLY A 57 6.14 -2.59 0.44
N MET A 58 6.72 -3.75 0.21
CA MET A 58 6.25 -5.01 0.77
C MET A 58 6.69 -5.11 2.22
N THR A 59 5.73 -5.33 3.11
CA THR A 59 5.97 -5.48 4.55
C THR A 59 5.94 -6.95 4.94
N SER A 60 6.96 -7.40 5.65
CA SER A 60 7.01 -8.71 6.29
C SER A 60 7.16 -8.55 7.80
N ALA A 61 6.50 -9.39 8.60
CA ALA A 61 6.54 -9.28 10.05
C ALA A 61 6.57 -10.64 10.74
N ARG A 62 7.28 -10.71 11.87
CA ARG A 62 7.28 -11.86 12.78
C ARG A 62 7.05 -11.41 14.21
N CYS A 63 6.09 -12.03 14.89
CA CYS A 63 5.92 -11.82 16.31
C CYS A 63 7.01 -12.59 17.08
N ALA A 64 7.74 -11.89 17.93
CA ALA A 64 8.80 -12.46 18.76
C ALA A 64 8.30 -12.92 20.13
N SER A 65 7.02 -12.70 20.45
CA SER A 65 6.46 -13.02 21.75
C SER A 65 5.92 -14.44 21.80
N ALA A 66 6.47 -15.27 22.70
CA ALA A 66 6.05 -16.65 22.91
C ALA A 66 4.56 -16.78 23.28
N GLY A 67 4.00 -15.79 23.99
CA GLY A 67 2.58 -15.76 24.36
C GLY A 67 1.61 -15.53 23.19
N CYS A 68 2.13 -15.13 22.01
CA CYS A 68 1.34 -14.99 20.78
C CYS A 68 1.28 -16.29 19.96
N VAL A 69 2.19 -17.24 20.20
CA VAL A 69 2.27 -18.50 19.47
C VAL A 69 1.27 -19.47 20.09
N LYS A 70 0.04 -19.46 19.58
CA LYS A 70 -0.90 -20.55 19.87
C LYS A 70 -0.42 -21.79 19.11
N TRP A 71 0.25 -22.68 19.81
CA TRP A 71 0.45 -24.05 19.34
C TRP A 71 -0.92 -24.73 19.36
N SER A 72 -1.59 -24.81 18.22
CA SER A 72 -2.69 -25.77 18.08
C SER A 72 -2.05 -27.14 17.92
N LEU A 73 -2.12 -27.96 18.96
CA LEU A 73 -1.90 -29.40 18.85
C LEU A 73 -2.96 -29.91 17.85
N GLN A 74 -2.49 -30.35 16.68
CA GLN A 74 -3.29 -31.17 15.76
C GLN A 74 -3.47 -32.57 16.34
#